data_AF-A0AAD8G4L1-F1
#
_entry.id   AF-A0AAD8G4L1-F1
#
_cell.length_a   1.000
_cell.length_b   1.000
_cell.length_c   1.000
_cell.angle_alpha   90.00
_cell.angle_beta   90.00
_cell.angle_gamma   90.00
#
_symmetry.space_group_name_H-M   'P 1'
#
loop_
_entity.id
_entity.type
_entity.pdbx_description
1 polymer ?
#
loop_
_entity_poly.entity_id
_entity_poly.type
_entity_poly.pdbx_seq_one_letter_code
_entity_poly.pdbx_strand_id
1 'polypeptide(L)'
;MILINRFSHVQKVEHAFISAKVRWFSAITNDASGTRQSGRLRVLVDMDGVLADFEGGFLKKFRAKFPNDPYISLEDRRGFWVSTQYGHLRSDLCEKAISIWESQNFFMELEPLPGAVEAVQQMSRFQNTDVFICTSPIKMYKHCPYEKYAWVDKHLGSEFLEQIILTRDKTVVSADLLIDDRPDITGAESHPTWEHILFSACHNKHQQLNHPIRRLHSWSDNWRALLDSKQQ
;
A
#
# COMPACT_ATOMS: atom_id res chain seq x y z
N MET A 1 1.94 -36.36 59.22
CA MET A 1 0.88 -35.32 59.30
C MET A 1 1.43 -34.10 58.57
N ILE A 2 1.04 -33.70 57.37
CA ILE A 2 -0.18 -33.86 56.56
C ILE A 2 0.29 -33.93 55.08
N LEU A 3 -0.23 -34.89 54.30
CA LEU A 3 -0.22 -34.84 52.83
C LEU A 3 -1.21 -33.78 52.36
N ILE A 4 -0.97 -33.11 51.23
CA ILE A 4 -1.99 -32.93 50.16
C ILE A 4 -1.30 -32.63 48.82
N ASN A 5 -1.73 -33.41 47.83
CA ASN A 5 -1.50 -33.34 46.39
C ASN A 5 -1.77 -31.95 45.78
N ARG A 6 -1.01 -31.62 44.71
CA ARG A 6 -1.57 -31.14 43.43
C ARG A 6 -0.54 -31.20 42.31
N PHE A 7 -0.26 -32.42 41.85
CA PHE A 7 0.10 -32.69 40.46
C PHE A 7 -1.17 -32.54 39.62
N SER A 8 -1.33 -31.43 38.90
CA SER A 8 -2.20 -31.28 37.72
C SER A 8 -2.31 -29.80 37.35
N HIS A 9 -1.47 -29.29 36.45
CA HIS A 9 -1.78 -28.16 35.54
C HIS A 9 -0.52 -27.72 34.74
N VAL A 10 0.17 -28.67 34.09
CA VAL A 10 1.14 -28.34 33.03
C VAL A 10 0.95 -29.36 31.91
N GLN A 11 -0.22 -29.31 31.27
CA GLN A 11 -0.55 -30.04 30.04
C GLN A 11 -1.89 -29.49 29.54
N LYS A 12 -1.83 -28.38 28.78
CA LYS A 12 -2.87 -27.89 27.84
C LYS A 12 -2.54 -26.48 27.33
N VAL A 13 -1.39 -26.31 26.69
CA VAL A 13 -1.18 -25.22 25.71
C VAL A 13 -0.26 -25.74 24.60
N GLU A 14 -0.61 -26.88 23.98
CA GLU A 14 0.15 -27.46 22.86
C GLU A 14 -0.73 -27.88 21.68
N HIS A 15 -1.93 -27.31 21.56
CA HIS A 15 -2.84 -27.58 20.43
C HIS A 15 -3.47 -26.28 19.91
N ALA A 16 -2.66 -25.46 19.22
CA ALA A 16 -3.17 -24.41 18.33
C ALA A 16 -2.15 -23.92 17.26
N PHE A 17 -0.88 -24.33 17.31
CA PHE A 17 0.15 -23.84 16.39
C PHE A 17 0.61 -24.89 15.37
N ILE A 18 -0.31 -25.50 14.62
CA ILE A 18 0.02 -26.26 13.41
C ILE A 18 -1.10 -26.08 12.39
N SER A 19 -1.16 -24.94 11.70
CA SER A 19 -1.75 -24.85 10.35
C SER A 19 -1.41 -23.50 9.69
N ALA A 20 -0.15 -23.30 9.37
CA ALA A 20 0.26 -22.37 8.32
C ALA A 20 1.59 -22.87 7.76
N LYS A 21 1.55 -24.05 7.11
CA LYS A 21 2.64 -24.44 6.21
C LYS A 21 2.62 -23.48 5.03
N VAL A 22 3.41 -22.44 5.17
CA VAL A 22 3.87 -21.58 4.08
C VAL A 22 4.56 -22.47 3.05
N ARG A 23 3.84 -22.80 1.97
CA ARG A 23 4.41 -23.42 0.77
C ARG A 23 4.97 -22.30 -0.12
N TRP A 24 6.21 -21.90 0.14
CA TRP A 24 7.03 -21.28 -0.89
C TRP A 24 8.10 -22.30 -1.30
N PHE A 25 8.31 -22.42 -2.62
CA PHE A 25 9.14 -23.40 -3.35
C PHE A 25 8.47 -24.72 -3.78
N SER A 26 7.74 -24.64 -4.89
CA SER A 26 7.58 -25.71 -5.91
C SER A 26 6.80 -25.07 -7.08
N ALA A 27 7.13 -25.17 -8.36
CA ALA A 27 8.30 -25.64 -9.09
C ALA A 27 8.22 -24.95 -10.47
N ILE A 28 9.34 -24.46 -11.02
CA ILE A 28 9.41 -24.24 -12.47
C ILE A 28 9.63 -25.62 -13.08
N THR A 29 8.54 -26.28 -13.47
CA THR A 29 8.59 -27.38 -14.42
C THR A 29 8.13 -26.84 -15.76
N ASN A 30 9.04 -26.82 -16.75
CA ASN A 30 8.70 -26.64 -18.15
C ASN A 30 7.82 -27.82 -18.58
N ASP A 31 6.50 -27.63 -18.58
CA ASP A 31 5.61 -28.45 -19.38
C ASP A 31 5.48 -27.79 -20.76
N ALA A 32 5.81 -28.54 -21.80
CA ALA A 32 5.74 -28.14 -23.20
C ALA A 32 4.31 -28.19 -23.76
N SER A 33 3.29 -28.25 -22.88
CA SER A 33 1.89 -28.02 -23.21
C SER A 33 1.46 -26.65 -22.64
N GLY A 34 1.15 -25.71 -23.53
CA GLY A 34 0.84 -24.30 -23.22
C GLY A 34 -0.46 -24.06 -22.44
N THR A 35 -0.73 -24.84 -21.39
CA THR A 35 -1.79 -24.57 -20.43
C THR A 35 -1.18 -23.93 -19.19
N ARG A 36 -1.42 -22.63 -19.02
CA ARG A 36 -1.06 -21.87 -17.81
C ARG A 36 -1.68 -22.62 -16.63
N GLN A 37 -0.88 -23.23 -15.74
CA GLN A 37 -1.43 -23.63 -14.44
C GLN A 37 -2.07 -22.38 -13.84
N SER A 38 -3.33 -22.49 -13.40
CA SER A 38 -4.13 -21.37 -12.87
C SER A 38 -3.43 -20.79 -11.64
N GLY A 39 -2.51 -19.86 -11.89
CA GLY A 39 -1.78 -19.14 -10.86
C GLY A 39 -2.75 -18.24 -10.11
N ARG A 40 -2.49 -18.06 -8.82
CA ARG A 40 -3.22 -17.08 -8.02
C ARG A 40 -2.94 -15.69 -8.59
N LEU A 41 -3.99 -14.90 -8.80
CA LEU A 41 -3.91 -13.51 -9.21
C LEU A 41 -3.15 -12.72 -8.17
N ARG A 42 -2.10 -11.99 -8.56
CA ARG A 42 -1.32 -11.16 -7.66
C ARG A 42 -1.65 -9.68 -7.85
N VAL A 43 -2.08 -9.03 -6.77
CA VAL A 43 -2.42 -7.61 -6.75
C VAL A 43 -1.44 -6.88 -5.84
N LEU A 44 -0.74 -5.89 -6.39
CA LEU A 44 0.00 -4.91 -5.62
C LEU A 44 -0.91 -3.73 -5.32
N VAL A 45 -0.98 -3.33 -4.06
CA VAL A 45 -1.74 -2.16 -3.60
C VAL A 45 -0.74 -1.18 -3.02
N ASP A 46 -0.68 0.04 -3.57
CA ASP A 46 0.13 1.09 -2.98
C ASP A 46 -0.43 1.54 -1.61
N MET A 47 0.37 2.26 -0.84
CA MET A 47 -0.02 2.73 0.48
C MET A 47 -0.41 4.20 0.49
N ASP A 48 0.48 5.11 0.08
CA ASP A 48 0.26 6.56 0.26
C ASP A 48 -0.63 7.07 -0.88
N GLY A 49 -1.82 7.60 -0.56
CA GLY A 49 -2.79 8.02 -1.59
C GLY A 49 -3.71 6.91 -2.10
N VAL A 50 -3.53 5.66 -1.61
CA VAL A 50 -4.39 4.50 -1.93
C VAL A 50 -4.97 3.85 -0.68
N LEU A 51 -4.16 3.60 0.35
CA LEU A 51 -4.61 3.09 1.65
C LEU A 51 -4.61 4.16 2.73
N ALA A 52 -3.56 4.97 2.79
CA ALA A 52 -3.33 6.02 3.77
C ALA A 52 -3.46 7.40 3.12
N ASP A 53 -4.18 8.32 3.76
CA ASP A 53 -4.41 9.68 3.27
C ASP A 53 -3.18 10.59 3.49
N PHE A 54 -2.17 10.40 2.64
CA PHE A 54 -0.94 11.20 2.68
C PHE A 54 -1.22 12.69 2.49
N GLU A 55 -2.03 13.06 1.49
CA GLU A 55 -2.27 14.46 1.10
C GLU A 55 -3.06 15.21 2.19
N GLY A 56 -4.11 14.60 2.76
CA GLY A 56 -4.86 15.17 3.87
C GLY A 56 -4.03 15.25 5.16
N GLY A 57 -3.29 14.20 5.49
CA GLY A 57 -2.38 14.16 6.63
C GLY A 57 -1.27 15.22 6.54
N PHE A 58 -0.67 15.36 5.35
CA PHE A 58 0.29 16.42 5.04
C PHE A 58 -0.31 17.79 5.23
N LEU A 59 -1.44 18.11 4.58
CA LEU A 59 -2.03 19.44 4.63
C LEU A 59 -2.42 19.83 6.06
N LYS A 60 -2.99 18.90 6.82
CA LYS A 60 -3.34 19.09 8.23
C LYS A 60 -2.11 19.46 9.07
N LYS A 61 -1.04 18.68 8.98
CA LYS A 61 0.20 18.92 9.75
C LYS A 61 0.95 20.16 9.26
N PHE A 62 0.96 20.44 7.96
CA PHE A 62 1.58 21.64 7.40
C PHE A 62 0.91 22.91 7.96
N ARG A 63 -0.42 23.00 7.90
CA ARG A 63 -1.18 24.15 8.44
C ARG A 63 -1.02 24.31 9.95
N ALA A 64 -0.88 23.21 10.68
CA ALA A 64 -0.64 23.27 12.13
C ALA A 64 0.78 23.77 12.46
N LYS A 65 1.80 23.31 11.73
CA LYS A 65 3.20 23.68 11.97
C LYS A 65 3.55 25.08 11.45
N PHE A 66 2.92 25.50 10.35
CA PHE A 66 3.20 26.75 9.65
C PHE A 66 1.91 27.56 9.42
N PRO A 67 1.24 28.05 10.47
CA PRO A 67 -0.10 28.63 10.37
C PRO A 67 -0.17 29.95 9.58
N ASN A 68 0.95 30.65 9.44
CA ASN A 68 1.04 31.92 8.72
C ASN A 68 1.57 31.77 7.28
N ASP A 69 1.96 30.55 6.88
CA ASP A 69 2.45 30.29 5.54
C ASP A 69 1.30 29.97 4.59
N PRO A 70 1.39 30.36 3.30
CA PRO A 70 0.39 29.98 2.33
C PRO A 70 0.45 28.47 2.09
N TYR A 71 -0.69 27.88 1.77
CA TYR A 71 -0.82 26.45 1.53
C TYR A 71 -1.61 26.20 0.25
N ILE A 72 -1.51 24.97 -0.26
CA ILE A 72 -2.26 24.51 -1.44
C ILE A 72 -3.41 23.65 -0.93
N SER A 73 -4.64 24.00 -1.31
CA SER A 73 -5.80 23.19 -0.98
C SER A 73 -5.74 21.84 -1.71
N LEU A 74 -6.42 20.80 -1.20
CA LEU A 74 -6.49 19.52 -1.91
C LEU A 74 -7.12 19.67 -3.31
N GLU A 75 -8.04 20.60 -3.50
CA GLU A 75 -8.68 20.87 -4.80
C GLU A 75 -7.71 21.47 -5.82
N ASP A 76 -6.71 22.22 -5.34
CA ASP A 76 -5.69 22.89 -6.14
C ASP A 76 -4.41 22.05 -6.33
N ARG A 77 -4.34 20.86 -5.73
CA ARG A 77 -3.19 19.96 -5.90
C ARG A 77 -3.05 19.53 -7.35
N ARG A 78 -1.85 19.67 -7.90
CA ARG A 78 -1.47 19.23 -9.25
C ARG A 78 -0.09 18.60 -9.24
N GLY A 79 0.06 17.50 -9.97
CA GLY A 79 1.31 16.77 -10.08
C GLY A 79 1.68 16.02 -8.80
N PHE A 80 2.37 14.88 -8.95
CA PHE A 80 2.63 13.94 -7.86
C PHE A 80 3.46 14.54 -6.71
N TRP A 81 4.43 15.40 -7.02
CA TRP A 81 5.38 15.92 -6.03
C TRP A 81 4.85 17.16 -5.29
N VAL A 82 4.36 16.95 -4.06
CA VAL A 82 3.91 18.02 -3.15
C VAL A 82 4.97 19.12 -2.98
N SER A 83 6.23 18.74 -2.68
CA SER A 83 7.33 19.68 -2.46
C SER A 83 7.57 20.60 -3.66
N THR A 84 7.48 20.07 -4.88
CA THR A 84 7.65 20.84 -6.11
C THR A 84 6.57 21.91 -6.25
N GLN A 85 5.29 21.56 -6.03
CA GLN A 85 4.21 22.54 -6.12
C GLN A 85 4.31 23.61 -5.02
N TYR A 86 4.67 23.22 -3.79
CA TYR A 86 4.93 24.17 -2.70
C TYR A 86 6.12 25.09 -3.01
N GLY A 87 7.20 24.56 -3.59
CA GLY A 87 8.36 25.36 -3.99
C GLY A 87 8.03 26.42 -5.06
N HIS A 88 7.08 26.13 -5.96
CA HIS A 88 6.58 27.12 -6.92
C HIS A 88 5.69 28.19 -6.29
N LEU A 89 4.97 27.85 -5.20
CA LEU A 89 4.15 28.81 -4.47
C LEU A 89 5.02 29.85 -3.76
N ARG A 90 6.09 29.40 -3.10
CA ARG A 90 7.13 30.25 -2.49
C ARG A 90 8.38 29.42 -2.22
N SER A 91 9.56 29.97 -2.49
CA SER A 91 10.82 29.22 -2.59
C SER A 91 11.21 28.43 -1.33
N ASP A 92 10.92 28.94 -0.13
CA ASP A 92 11.22 28.28 1.16
C ASP A 92 10.27 27.12 1.49
N LEU A 93 9.12 27.02 0.81
CA LEU A 93 8.08 26.06 1.18
C LEU A 93 8.40 24.63 0.75
N CYS A 94 9.31 24.43 -0.21
CA CYS A 94 9.77 23.10 -0.61
C CYS A 94 10.34 22.34 0.60
N GLU A 95 11.28 22.95 1.31
CA GLU A 95 11.94 22.35 2.48
C GLU A 95 10.99 22.25 3.68
N LYS A 96 10.14 23.26 3.88
CA LYS A 96 9.10 23.21 4.93
C LYS A 96 8.13 22.05 4.70
N ALA A 97 7.68 21.85 3.47
CA ALA A 97 6.83 20.73 3.10
C ALA A 97 7.54 19.40 3.37
N ILE A 98 8.81 19.25 2.93
CA ILE A 98 9.64 18.07 3.21
C ILE A 98 9.72 17.77 4.71
N SER A 99 9.91 18.81 5.53
CA SER A 99 10.00 18.68 6.99
C SER A 99 8.75 18.11 7.67
N ILE A 100 7.60 18.07 6.96
CA ILE A 100 6.37 17.48 7.49
C ILE A 100 6.44 15.96 7.43
N TRP A 101 6.70 15.37 6.25
CA TRP A 101 6.75 13.91 6.14
C TRP A 101 8.05 13.28 6.64
N GLU A 102 9.10 14.07 6.85
CA GLU A 102 10.30 13.61 7.55
C GLU A 102 10.14 13.61 9.09
N SER A 103 9.06 14.18 9.61
CA SER A 103 8.82 14.21 11.05
C SER A 103 8.36 12.86 11.58
N GLN A 104 8.74 12.58 12.84
CA GLN A 104 8.26 11.40 13.56
C GLN A 104 6.74 11.38 13.65
N ASN A 105 6.18 10.18 13.58
CA ASN A 105 4.75 9.84 13.58
C ASN A 105 3.98 10.35 12.37
N PHE A 106 4.63 10.91 11.34
CA PHE A 106 3.90 11.37 10.15
C PHE A 106 3.15 10.22 9.47
N PHE A 107 3.82 9.10 9.20
CA PHE A 107 3.23 8.00 8.42
C PHE A 107 2.28 7.16 9.30
N MET A 108 2.64 6.93 10.56
CA MET A 108 1.82 6.12 11.48
C MET A 108 0.48 6.77 11.84
N GLU A 109 0.41 8.10 11.80
CA GLU A 109 -0.80 8.88 12.13
C GLU A 109 -1.66 9.21 10.90
N LEU A 110 -1.30 8.74 9.69
CA LEU A 110 -2.16 8.92 8.53
C LEU A 110 -3.48 8.19 8.74
N GLU A 111 -4.60 8.84 8.42
CA GLU A 111 -5.90 8.20 8.45
C GLU A 111 -6.04 7.27 7.23
N PRO A 112 -6.73 6.12 7.35
CA PRO A 112 -7.08 5.32 6.18
C PRO A 112 -8.00 6.08 5.23
N LEU A 113 -7.82 5.87 3.92
CA LEU A 113 -8.79 6.34 2.94
C LEU A 113 -10.13 5.58 3.11
N PRO A 114 -11.28 6.24 2.85
CA PRO A 114 -12.58 5.60 3.04
C PRO A 114 -12.72 4.28 2.27
N GLY A 115 -13.06 3.21 2.99
CA GLY A 115 -13.26 1.87 2.44
C GLY A 115 -11.98 1.07 2.12
N ALA A 116 -10.79 1.67 2.31
CA ALA A 116 -9.52 1.04 1.92
C ALA A 116 -9.20 -0.23 2.71
N VAL A 117 -9.34 -0.15 4.03
CA VAL A 117 -9.06 -1.27 4.95
C VAL A 117 -10.01 -2.43 4.66
N GLU A 118 -11.30 -2.14 4.53
CA GLU A 118 -12.33 -3.15 4.26
C GLU A 118 -12.11 -3.79 2.88
N ALA A 119 -11.78 -2.99 1.86
CA ALA A 119 -11.55 -3.50 0.51
C ALA A 119 -10.33 -4.43 0.45
N VAL A 120 -9.20 -4.06 1.06
CA VAL A 120 -8.00 -4.91 1.09
C VAL A 120 -8.24 -6.20 1.86
N GLN A 121 -8.91 -6.13 3.01
CA GLN A 121 -9.28 -7.34 3.77
C GLN A 121 -10.21 -8.26 2.97
N GLN A 122 -11.19 -7.71 2.26
CA GLN A 122 -12.06 -8.49 1.38
C GLN A 122 -11.30 -9.07 0.18
N MET A 123 -10.38 -8.31 -0.41
CA MET A 123 -9.54 -8.73 -1.54
C MET A 123 -8.61 -9.88 -1.16
N SER A 124 -8.01 -9.84 0.04
CA SER A 124 -7.15 -10.91 0.55
C SER A 124 -7.87 -12.25 0.75
N ARG A 125 -9.20 -12.21 0.91
CA ARG A 125 -10.08 -13.38 1.04
C ARG A 125 -10.74 -13.75 -0.30
N PHE A 126 -10.47 -12.99 -1.36
CA PHE A 126 -11.02 -13.23 -2.68
C PHE A 126 -10.40 -14.48 -3.29
N GLN A 127 -11.18 -15.24 -4.05
CA GLN A 127 -10.77 -16.53 -4.55
C GLN A 127 -9.51 -16.39 -5.42
N ASN A 128 -8.54 -17.29 -5.20
CA ASN A 128 -7.29 -17.35 -5.96
C ASN A 128 -6.57 -16.00 -6.08
N THR A 129 -6.58 -15.18 -5.03
CA THR A 129 -5.98 -13.84 -5.04
C THR A 129 -4.95 -13.70 -3.93
N ASP A 130 -3.76 -13.21 -4.26
CA ASP A 130 -2.70 -12.79 -3.34
C ASP A 130 -2.58 -11.27 -3.39
N VAL A 131 -2.58 -10.62 -2.22
CA VAL A 131 -2.53 -9.16 -2.10
C VAL A 131 -1.27 -8.78 -1.34
N PHE A 132 -0.48 -7.89 -1.94
CA PHE A 132 0.71 -7.32 -1.33
C PHE A 132 0.60 -5.80 -1.25
N ILE A 133 1.04 -5.22 -0.13
CA ILE A 133 1.21 -3.77 -0.03
C ILE A 133 2.59 -3.44 -0.61
N CYS A 134 2.62 -2.80 -1.77
CA CYS A 134 3.87 -2.44 -2.44
C CYS A 134 4.06 -0.93 -2.35
N THR A 135 4.91 -0.47 -1.43
CA THR A 135 5.05 0.94 -1.08
C THR A 135 6.50 1.42 -1.11
N SER A 136 6.70 2.70 -1.39
CA SER A 136 8.03 3.31 -1.50
C SER A 136 8.37 4.11 -0.24
N PRO A 137 9.50 3.82 0.44
CA PRO A 137 9.96 4.65 1.54
C PRO A 137 10.45 6.01 1.01
N ILE A 138 10.36 7.08 1.80
CA ILE A 138 11.06 8.34 1.49
C ILE A 138 12.58 8.17 1.67
N LYS A 139 13.38 9.09 1.11
CA LYS A 139 14.86 9.05 1.22
C LYS A 139 15.34 9.15 2.67
N MET A 140 14.73 10.03 3.47
CA MET A 140 14.99 10.14 4.89
C MET A 140 14.30 8.99 5.64
N TYR A 141 14.96 7.84 5.68
CA TYR A 141 14.39 6.59 6.14
C TYR A 141 14.20 6.50 7.67
N LYS A 142 14.64 7.48 8.46
CA LYS A 142 14.73 7.36 9.93
C LYS A 142 13.42 6.92 10.60
N HIS A 143 12.29 7.38 10.05
CA HIS A 143 10.96 7.14 10.62
C HIS A 143 10.06 6.32 9.69
N CYS A 144 10.15 6.56 8.38
CA CYS A 144 9.19 6.08 7.38
C CYS A 144 9.01 4.55 7.31
N PRO A 145 10.04 3.70 7.16
CA PRO A 145 9.86 2.26 7.03
C PRO A 145 9.16 1.64 8.23
N TYR A 146 9.65 1.92 9.44
CA TYR A 146 9.05 1.43 10.68
C TYR A 146 7.58 1.86 10.81
N GLU A 147 7.30 3.14 10.59
CA GLU A 147 5.95 3.67 10.72
C GLU A 147 4.97 3.07 9.70
N LYS A 148 5.45 2.70 8.50
CA LYS A 148 4.63 2.00 7.52
C LYS A 148 4.25 0.59 7.99
N TYR A 149 5.17 -0.18 8.57
CA TYR A 149 4.84 -1.48 9.18
C TYR A 149 3.85 -1.31 10.34
N ALA A 150 4.10 -0.35 11.23
CA ALA A 150 3.22 -0.09 12.38
C ALA A 150 1.82 0.36 11.95
N TRP A 151 1.70 1.16 10.89
CA TRP A 151 0.41 1.54 10.32
C TRP A 151 -0.36 0.32 9.80
N VAL A 152 0.32 -0.59 9.09
CA VAL A 152 -0.29 -1.82 8.59
C VAL A 152 -0.74 -2.71 9.76
N ASP A 153 0.09 -2.90 10.79
CA ASP A 153 -0.29 -3.67 11.97
C ASP A 153 -1.56 -3.10 12.64
N LYS A 154 -1.55 -1.77 12.85
CA LYS A 154 -2.67 -1.05 13.49
C LYS A 154 -3.99 -1.17 12.71
N HIS A 155 -3.94 -1.10 11.38
CA HIS A 155 -5.16 -0.95 10.56
C HIS A 155 -5.58 -2.24 9.86
N LEU A 156 -4.66 -3.13 9.52
CA LEU A 156 -4.92 -4.37 8.78
C LEU A 156 -4.64 -5.64 9.59
N GLY A 157 -3.92 -5.54 10.70
CA GLY A 157 -3.56 -6.66 11.57
C GLY A 157 -2.17 -7.24 11.27
N SER A 158 -1.58 -7.87 12.30
CA SER A 158 -0.21 -8.41 12.28
C SER A 158 0.05 -9.43 11.16
N GLU A 159 -0.98 -10.16 10.73
CA GLU A 159 -0.90 -11.12 9.62
C GLU A 159 -0.59 -10.47 8.28
N PHE A 160 -0.94 -9.18 8.11
CA PHE A 160 -0.71 -8.44 6.88
C PHE A 160 0.72 -7.91 6.77
N LEU A 161 1.52 -7.98 7.84
CA LEU A 161 2.92 -7.56 7.83
C LEU A 161 3.76 -8.41 6.88
N GLU A 162 3.42 -9.70 6.72
CA GLU A 162 4.05 -10.63 5.77
C GLU A 162 3.77 -10.27 4.29
N GLN A 163 2.82 -9.35 4.05
CA GLN A 163 2.42 -8.92 2.71
C GLN A 163 3.05 -7.59 2.29
N ILE A 164 3.94 -7.01 3.10
CA ILE A 164 4.57 -5.73 2.80
C ILE A 164 5.81 -5.92 1.91
N ILE A 165 5.86 -5.17 0.82
CA ILE A 165 7.02 -5.00 -0.06
C ILE A 165 7.42 -3.53 -0.03
N LEU A 166 8.55 -3.23 0.62
CA LEU A 166 9.17 -1.90 0.59
C LEU A 166 10.15 -1.81 -0.57
N THR A 167 9.84 -0.99 -1.57
CA THR A 167 10.73 -0.75 -2.71
C THR A 167 10.58 0.65 -3.28
N ARG A 168 11.69 1.27 -3.71
CA ARG A 168 11.68 2.52 -4.49
C ARG A 168 11.40 2.28 -5.97
N ASP A 169 11.55 1.04 -6.43
CA ASP A 169 11.32 0.62 -7.80
C ASP A 169 10.28 -0.49 -7.81
N LYS A 170 9.05 -0.15 -8.20
CA LYS A 170 7.94 -1.12 -8.29
C LYS A 170 7.95 -1.91 -9.59
N THR A 171 8.75 -1.49 -10.58
CA THR A 171 8.81 -2.15 -11.90
C THR A 171 9.44 -3.54 -11.81
N VAL A 172 10.33 -3.75 -10.83
CA VAL A 172 10.97 -5.05 -10.58
C VAL A 172 10.11 -6.03 -9.77
N VAL A 173 8.95 -5.60 -9.27
CA VAL A 173 8.02 -6.45 -8.51
C VAL A 173 6.97 -7.01 -9.47
N SER A 174 7.04 -8.32 -9.73
CA SER A 174 6.09 -8.97 -10.65
C SER A 174 4.74 -9.23 -9.99
N ALA A 175 3.67 -8.82 -10.66
CA ALA A 175 2.28 -9.06 -10.32
C ALA A 175 1.39 -8.93 -11.57
N ASP A 176 0.09 -9.17 -11.42
CA ASP A 176 -0.89 -8.99 -12.51
C ASP A 176 -1.50 -7.58 -12.52
N LEU A 177 -1.65 -6.97 -11.34
CA LEU A 177 -2.19 -5.62 -11.14
C LEU A 177 -1.33 -4.81 -10.18
N LEU A 178 -1.22 -3.51 -10.44
CA LEU A 178 -0.73 -2.50 -9.49
C LEU A 178 -1.76 -1.38 -9.37
N ILE A 179 -2.38 -1.25 -8.19
CA ILE A 179 -3.29 -0.14 -7.85
C ILE A 179 -2.48 0.93 -7.14
N ASP A 180 -2.29 2.08 -7.80
CA ASP A 180 -1.34 3.11 -7.37
C ASP A 180 -1.80 4.50 -7.86
N ASP A 181 -1.62 5.54 -7.04
CA ASP A 181 -2.07 6.90 -7.37
C ASP A 181 -1.05 7.69 -8.21
N ARG A 182 0.19 7.18 -8.36
CA ARG A 182 1.21 7.79 -9.19
C ARG A 182 0.90 7.56 -10.67
N PRO A 183 0.75 8.62 -11.50
CA PRO A 183 0.39 8.46 -12.92
C PRO A 183 1.48 7.78 -13.76
N ASP A 184 2.75 8.05 -13.46
CA ASP A 184 3.92 7.62 -14.24
C ASP A 184 4.88 6.78 -13.37
N ILE A 185 4.69 5.47 -13.40
CA ILE A 185 5.51 4.52 -12.65
C ILE A 185 6.56 3.94 -13.59
N THR A 186 7.81 4.38 -13.39
CA THR A 186 8.98 3.97 -14.17
C THR A 186 10.09 3.48 -13.25
N GLY A 187 11.02 2.70 -13.80
CA GLY A 187 12.09 2.05 -13.05
C GLY A 187 13.05 1.29 -13.96
N ALA A 188 13.77 0.33 -13.37
CA ALA A 188 14.76 -0.49 -14.07
C ALA A 188 14.11 -1.42 -15.11
N GLU A 189 12.90 -1.91 -14.86
CA GLU A 189 12.17 -2.74 -15.82
C GLU A 189 11.35 -1.86 -16.77
N SER A 190 11.65 -1.99 -18.06
CA SER A 190 11.00 -1.26 -19.16
C SER A 190 9.57 -1.73 -19.44
N HIS A 191 9.27 -3.01 -19.15
CA HIS A 191 7.97 -3.63 -19.37
C HIS A 191 7.51 -4.36 -18.10
N PRO A 192 7.02 -3.64 -17.07
CA PRO A 192 6.51 -4.26 -15.86
C PRO A 192 5.40 -5.27 -16.17
N THR A 193 5.33 -6.36 -15.41
CA THR A 193 4.37 -7.44 -15.70
C THR A 193 2.92 -7.06 -15.35
N TRP A 194 2.75 -6.12 -14.43
CA TRP A 194 1.45 -5.69 -13.93
C TRP A 194 0.79 -4.70 -14.89
N GLU A 195 -0.54 -4.75 -14.95
CA GLU A 195 -1.32 -3.63 -15.46
C GLU A 195 -1.46 -2.56 -14.36
N HIS A 196 -1.14 -1.31 -14.69
CA HIS A 196 -1.37 -0.18 -13.80
C HIS A 196 -2.85 0.22 -13.79
N ILE A 197 -3.43 0.20 -12.60
CA ILE A 197 -4.73 0.80 -12.32
C ILE A 197 -4.47 2.09 -11.56
N LEU A 198 -4.73 3.23 -12.20
CA LEU A 198 -4.54 4.53 -11.57
C LEU A 198 -5.62 4.74 -10.51
N PHE A 199 -5.23 4.79 -9.24
CA PHE A 199 -6.13 5.17 -8.16
C PHE A 199 -6.30 6.69 -8.16
N SER A 200 -7.55 7.15 -8.01
CA SER A 200 -7.81 8.59 -8.09
C SER A 200 -7.43 9.30 -6.80
N ALA A 201 -6.56 10.29 -6.94
CA ALA A 201 -6.13 11.17 -5.86
C ALA A 201 -6.28 12.63 -6.28
N CYS A 202 -6.20 13.55 -5.32
CA CYS A 202 -6.45 14.97 -5.56
C CYS A 202 -5.50 15.57 -6.62
N HIS A 203 -4.26 15.08 -6.71
CA HIS A 203 -3.25 15.57 -7.65
C HIS A 203 -3.38 15.02 -9.08
N ASN A 204 -4.11 13.90 -9.27
CA ASN A 204 -4.23 13.20 -10.56
C ASN A 204 -5.66 13.18 -11.14
N LYS A 205 -6.69 13.56 -10.36
CA LYS A 205 -8.11 13.47 -10.77
C LYS A 205 -8.48 14.30 -12.01
N HIS A 206 -7.65 15.29 -12.35
CA HIS A 206 -7.84 16.20 -13.48
C HIS A 206 -7.16 15.71 -14.76
N GLN A 207 -6.29 14.70 -14.66
CA GLN A 207 -5.50 14.24 -15.79
C GLN A 207 -6.37 13.41 -16.73
N GLN A 208 -6.41 13.82 -18.00
CA GLN A 208 -6.91 12.98 -19.07
C GLN A 208 -5.89 11.88 -19.34
N LEU A 209 -6.35 10.63 -19.31
CA LEU A 209 -5.51 9.47 -19.57
C LEU A 209 -5.52 9.20 -21.07
N ASN A 210 -4.37 9.34 -21.72
CA ASN A 210 -4.22 9.03 -23.14
C ASN A 210 -3.94 7.51 -23.28
N HIS A 211 -4.99 6.73 -23.56
CA HIS A 211 -4.97 5.28 -23.85
C HIS A 211 -4.40 4.35 -22.73
N PRO A 212 -4.73 3.04 -22.78
CA PRO A 212 -5.80 2.40 -22.00
C PRO A 212 -5.48 2.20 -20.50
N ILE A 213 -5.02 3.23 -19.78
CA ILE A 213 -4.90 3.14 -18.31
C ILE A 213 -6.31 3.12 -17.70
N ARG A 214 -6.64 2.04 -17.00
CA ARG A 214 -7.87 1.96 -16.21
C ARG A 214 -7.71 2.76 -14.93
N ARG A 215 -8.81 3.33 -14.45
CA ARG A 215 -8.85 4.15 -13.25
C ARG A 215 -9.82 3.55 -12.24
N LEU A 216 -9.39 3.49 -10.97
CA LEU A 216 -10.26 3.23 -9.83
C LEU A 216 -10.50 4.58 -9.14
N HIS A 217 -11.75 5.06 -9.07
CA HIS A 217 -12.04 6.39 -8.52
C HIS A 217 -12.07 6.39 -7.00
N SER A 218 -12.45 5.28 -6.39
CA SER A 218 -12.50 5.09 -4.96
C SER A 218 -12.58 3.61 -4.61
N TRP A 219 -12.43 3.26 -3.33
CA TRP A 219 -12.72 1.90 -2.87
C TRP A 219 -14.20 1.53 -2.85
N SER A 220 -15.09 2.51 -3.06
CA SER A 220 -16.53 2.25 -3.25
C SER A 220 -16.89 1.79 -4.67
N ASP A 221 -15.97 1.96 -5.62
CA ASP A 221 -16.11 1.45 -6.98
C ASP A 221 -15.99 -0.08 -7.03
N ASN A 222 -16.38 -0.67 -8.16
CA ASN A 222 -16.33 -2.12 -8.36
C ASN A 222 -14.91 -2.64 -8.66
N TRP A 223 -14.03 -2.62 -7.65
CA TRP A 223 -12.69 -3.18 -7.75
C TRP A 223 -12.69 -4.69 -8.04
N ARG A 224 -13.75 -5.43 -7.69
CA ARG A 224 -13.87 -6.87 -7.98
C ARG A 224 -13.87 -7.16 -9.48
N ALA A 225 -14.55 -6.32 -10.27
CA ALA A 225 -14.55 -6.44 -11.73
C ALA A 225 -13.13 -6.30 -12.34
N LEU A 226 -12.24 -5.54 -11.69
CA LEU A 226 -10.84 -5.47 -12.12
C LEU A 226 -10.12 -6.82 -11.94
N LEU A 227 -10.35 -7.48 -10.80
CA LEU A 227 -9.77 -8.79 -10.50
C LEU A 227 -10.35 -9.87 -11.42
N ASP A 228 -11.67 -9.90 -11.59
CA ASP A 228 -12.36 -10.88 -12.46
C ASP A 228 -11.86 -10.78 -13.91
N SER A 229 -11.56 -9.57 -14.40
CA SER A 229 -11.03 -9.35 -15.76
C SER A 229 -9.63 -9.96 -16.00
N LYS A 230 -8.94 -10.39 -14.94
CA LYS A 230 -7.61 -11.01 -15.00
C LYS A 230 -7.63 -12.51 -14.71
N GLN A 231 -8.73 -13.04 -14.21
CA GLN A 231 -8.89 -14.47 -13.90
C GLN A 231 -9.44 -15.29 -15.08
N GLN A 232 -9.81 -14.64 -16.18
CA GLN A 232 -10.20 -15.24 -17.46
C GLN A 232 -8.97 -15.57 -18.31
#